data_AF-A0A970WMA0-F1
#
_entry.id   AF-A0A970WMA0-F1
#
_cell.length_a   1.000
_cell.length_b   1.000
_cell.length_c   1.000
_cell.angle_alpha   90.00
_cell.angle_beta   90.00
_cell.angle_gamma   90.00
#
_symmetry.space_group_name_H-M   'P 1'
#
loop_
_entity.id
_entity.type
_entity.pdbx_description
1 polymer ?
#
loop_
_entity_poly.entity_id
_entity_poly.type
_entity_poly.pdbx_seq_one_letter_code
_entity_poly.pdbx_strand_id
1 'polypeptide(L)' 'MLSAPEVLNQYYLETRCQLLEVAATLDRLDLAMRRDGNEPVASDPRLERLRTTLDLLADRQATPDRAERVLRLFSD' A
#
# COMPACT_ATOMS: atom_id res chain seq x y z
N MET A 1 -17.25 14.85 -15.38
CA MET A 1 -16.14 14.35 -14.55
C MET A 1 -16.04 15.26 -13.34
N LEU A 2 -15.75 14.72 -12.16
CA LEU A 2 -15.48 15.53 -10.97
C LEU A 2 -14.19 16.35 -11.20
N SER A 3 -14.15 17.57 -10.66
CA SER A 3 -12.93 18.36 -10.54
C SER A 3 -11.98 17.73 -9.50
N ALA A 4 -10.69 18.09 -9.55
CA ALA A 4 -9.70 17.61 -8.58
C ALA A 4 -10.12 17.77 -7.10
N PRO A 5 -10.62 18.94 -6.64
CA PRO A 5 -11.08 19.07 -5.25
C PRO A 5 -12.33 18.24 -4.94
N GLU A 6 -13.23 18.04 -5.92
CA GLU A 6 -14.40 17.18 -5.73
C GLU A 6 -14.01 15.70 -5.59
N VAL A 7 -13.05 15.21 -6.38
CA VAL A 7 -12.49 13.86 -6.23
C VAL A 7 -11.88 13.70 -4.84
N LEU A 8 -11.05 14.64 -4.41
CA LEU A 8 -10.42 14.56 -3.09
C LEU A 8 -11.47 14.52 -1.98
N ASN A 9 -12.43 15.46 -1.99
CA ASN A 9 -13.48 15.51 -0.96
C ASN A 9 -14.35 14.25 -0.93
N GLN A 10 -14.70 13.71 -2.10
CA GLN A 10 -15.56 12.54 -2.21
C GLN A 10 -14.90 11.28 -1.62
N TYR A 11 -13.60 11.09 -1.81
CA TYR A 11 -12.91 9.83 -1.49
C TYR A 11 -11.95 9.91 -0.30
N TYR A 12 -11.65 11.11 0.22
CA TYR A 12 -10.61 11.30 1.25
C TYR A 12 -10.80 10.41 2.49
N LEU A 13 -12.02 10.35 3.03
CA LEU A 13 -12.27 9.58 4.26
C LEU A 13 -12.07 8.08 4.05
N GLU A 14 -12.57 7.55 2.93
CA GLU A 14 -12.43 6.14 2.57
C GLU A 14 -10.96 5.78 2.31
N THR A 15 -10.25 6.57 1.50
CA THR A 15 -8.82 6.37 1.23
C THR A 15 -8.01 6.45 2.52
N ARG A 16 -8.32 7.38 3.43
CA ARG A 16 -7.67 7.46 4.74
C ARG A 16 -7.89 6.19 5.57
N CYS A 17 -9.11 5.66 5.62
CA CYS A 17 -9.39 4.41 6.33
C CYS A 17 -8.58 3.25 5.74
N GLN A 18 -8.54 3.12 4.42
CA GLN A 18 -7.75 2.09 3.73
C GLN A 18 -6.26 2.18 4.07
N LEU A 19 -5.69 3.39 4.08
CA LEU A 19 -4.29 3.62 4.47
C LEU A 19 -4.02 3.23 5.93
N LEU A 20 -4.94 3.52 6.85
CA LEU A 20 -4.81 3.12 8.25
C LEU A 20 -4.85 1.59 8.43
N GLU A 21 -5.69 0.89 7.68
CA GLU A 21 -5.73 -0.59 7.72
C GLU A 21 -4.44 -1.22 7.20
N VAL A 22 -3.85 -0.65 6.13
CA VAL A 22 -2.54 -1.08 5.64
C VAL A 22 -1.46 -0.85 6.71
N ALA A 23 -1.41 0.33 7.32
CA ALA A 23 -0.46 0.63 8.38
C ALA A 23 -0.61 -0.32 9.58
N ALA A 24 -1.84 -0.53 10.08
CA ALA A 24 -2.11 -1.44 11.17
C ALA A 24 -1.75 -2.90 10.84
N THR A 25 -1.84 -3.30 9.58
CA THR A 25 -1.41 -4.63 9.13
C THR A 25 0.11 -4.78 9.22
N LEU A 26 0.86 -3.76 8.79
CA LEU A 26 2.32 -3.73 8.89
C LEU A 26 2.79 -3.70 10.35
N ASP A 27 2.14 -2.92 11.22
CA ASP A 27 2.44 -2.89 12.66
C ASP A 27 2.28 -4.27 13.32
N ARG A 28 1.20 -5.00 12.97
CA ARG A 28 0.97 -6.36 13.47
C ARG A 28 2.02 -7.35 12.96
N LEU A 29 2.42 -7.20 11.70
CA LEU A 29 3.47 -8.02 11.10
C LEU A 29 4.79 -7.82 11.83
N ASP A 30 5.22 -6.57 12.00
CA ASP A 30 6.45 -6.20 12.69
C ASP A 30 6.47 -6.72 14.14
N LEU A 31 5.32 -6.65 14.84
CA LEU A 31 5.19 -7.19 16.19
C LEU A 31 5.34 -8.71 16.23
N ALA A 32 4.73 -9.44 15.29
CA ALA A 32 4.84 -10.90 15.21
C ALA A 32 6.28 -11.32 14.88
N MET A 33 6.89 -10.64 13.92
CA MET A 33 8.28 -10.78 13.50
C MET A 33 9.29 -10.70 14.67
N ARG A 34 9.09 -9.74 15.58
CA ARG A 34 9.88 -9.60 16.82
C ARG A 34 9.70 -10.75 17.80
N ARG A 35 8.54 -11.42 17.82
CA ARG A 35 8.24 -12.52 18.76
C ARG A 35 8.83 -13.85 18.32
N ASP A 36 8.80 -14.14 17.02
CA ASP A 36 9.07 -15.48 16.48
C ASP A 36 10.48 -15.65 15.89
N GLY A 37 11.36 -14.65 15.99
CA GLY A 37 12.76 -14.76 15.55
C GLY A 37 13.04 -14.36 14.09
N ASN A 38 12.14 -13.61 13.45
CA ASN A 38 12.33 -12.83 12.20
C ASN A 38 12.76 -13.51 10.89
N GLU A 39 13.28 -14.73 10.88
CA GLU A 39 14.07 -15.25 9.74
C GLU A 39 13.30 -15.65 8.45
N PRO A 40 12.04 -16.15 8.47
CA PRO A 40 11.37 -16.54 7.21
C PRO A 40 10.57 -15.42 6.54
N VAL A 41 10.09 -14.41 7.29
CA VAL A 41 9.12 -13.42 6.80
C VAL A 41 9.81 -12.19 6.21
N ALA A 42 10.99 -11.83 6.71
CA ALA A 42 11.75 -10.68 6.20
C ALA A 42 12.15 -10.84 4.72
N SER A 43 12.27 -12.08 4.25
CA SER A 43 12.60 -12.45 2.87
C SER A 43 11.37 -12.85 2.04
N ASP A 44 10.15 -12.73 2.57
CA ASP A 44 8.92 -13.09 1.83
C ASP A 44 8.68 -12.06 0.69
N PRO A 45 8.59 -12.51 -0.57
CA PRO A 45 8.40 -11.62 -1.71
C PRO A 45 7.09 -10.84 -1.66
N ARG A 46 6.08 -11.30 -0.93
CA ARG A 46 4.81 -10.57 -0.76
C ARG A 46 5.01 -9.31 0.07
N LEU A 47 5.87 -9.34 1.08
CA LEU A 47 6.21 -8.15 1.86
C LEU A 47 6.91 -7.10 0.99
N GLU A 48 7.79 -7.55 0.10
CA GLU A 48 8.47 -6.66 -0.83
C GLU A 48 7.50 -6.03 -1.86
N ARG A 49 6.57 -6.82 -2.40
CA ARG A 49 5.50 -6.31 -3.29
C ARG A 49 4.64 -5.25 -2.58
N LEU A 50 4.31 -5.44 -1.30
CA LEU A 50 3.58 -4.44 -0.50
C LEU A 50 4.37 -3.14 -0.35
N ARG A 51 5.67 -3.22 -0.03
CA ARG A 51 6.54 -2.04 0.10
C ARG A 51 6.68 -1.28 -1.23
N THR A 52 6.95 -2.00 -2.31
CA THR A 52 7.02 -1.44 -3.66
C THR A 52 5.70 -0.77 -4.07
N THR A 53 4.56 -1.34 -3.67
CA THR A 53 3.23 -0.73 -3.91
C THR A 53 3.09 0.62 -3.21
N LEU A 54 3.54 0.73 -1.96
CA LEU A 54 3.47 1.98 -1.19
C LEU A 54 4.30 3.08 -1.84
N ASP A 55 5.52 2.75 -2.29
CA ASP A 55 6.38 3.70 -3.00
C ASP A 55 5.75 4.16 -4.32
N LEU A 56 5.16 3.22 -5.07
CA LEU A 56 4.45 3.51 -6.32
C LEU A 56 3.26 4.45 -6.10
N LEU A 57 2.48 4.23 -5.05
CA LEU A 57 1.33 5.07 -4.73
C LEU A 57 1.74 6.47 -4.25
N ALA A 58 2.87 6.59 -3.54
CA ALA A 58 3.41 7.84 -3.04
C ALA A 58 4.12 8.70 -4.11
N ASP A 59 4.41 8.12 -5.29
CA ASP A 59 5.09 8.82 -6.38
C ASP A 59 4.32 10.07 -6.83
N ARG A 60 4.97 11.23 -6.68
CA ARG A 60 4.42 12.56 -7.04
C ARG A 60 4.44 12.83 -8.55
N GLN A 61 5.25 12.08 -9.31
CA GLN A 61 5.34 12.18 -10.76
C GLN A 61 4.49 11.13 -11.47
N ALA A 62 3.74 10.31 -10.72
CA ALA A 62 3.03 9.19 -11.33
C ALA A 62 1.84 9.64 -12.18
N THR A 63 1.73 8.94 -13.30
CA THR A 63 0.66 8.99 -14.28
C THR A 63 -0.67 8.46 -13.73
N PRO A 64 -1.81 8.71 -14.41
CA PRO A 64 -3.14 8.25 -13.98
C PRO A 64 -3.37 6.74 -14.16
N ASP A 65 -2.34 5.92 -13.99
CA ASP A 65 -2.30 4.47 -14.23
C ASP A 65 -1.89 3.67 -12.98
N ARG A 66 -1.87 4.31 -11.80
CA ARG A 66 -1.46 3.69 -10.53
C ARG A 66 -2.18 2.36 -10.27
N ALA A 67 -3.50 2.31 -10.46
CA ALA A 67 -4.29 1.10 -10.25
C ALA A 67 -3.85 -0.06 -11.16
N GLU A 68 -3.57 0.22 -12.44
CA GLU A 68 -3.09 -0.78 -13.39
C GLU A 68 -1.68 -1.28 -13.01
N ARG A 69 -0.79 -0.36 -12.63
CA ARG A 69 0.57 -0.73 -12.22
C ARG A 69 0.57 -1.57 -10.94
N VAL A 70 -0.30 -1.24 -9.97
CA VAL A 70 -0.51 -2.07 -8.77
C VAL A 70 -1.02 -3.44 -9.17
N LEU A 71 -2.04 -3.53 -10.04
CA LEU A 71 -2.57 -4.82 -10.49
C LEU A 71 -1.48 -5.69 -11.14
N ARG A 72 -0.66 -5.12 -12.02
CA ARG A 72 0.45 -5.83 -12.68
C ARG A 72 1.47 -6.36 -11.67
N LEU A 73 1.82 -5.57 -10.65
CA LEU A 73 2.76 -5.99 -9.58
C LEU A 73 2.28 -7.23 -8.80
N PHE A 74 0.97 -7.47 -8.74
CA PHE A 74 0.38 -8.63 -8.06
C PHE A 74 -0.05 -9.76 -9.00
N SER A 75 0.13 -9.63 -10.31
CA SER A 75 -0.32 -10.62 -11.31
C SER A 75 0.74 -11.67 -11.69
N ASP A 76 1.91 -11.64 -11.04
CA ASP A 76 3.00 -12.63 -11.19
C ASP A 76 2.99 -13.71 -10.10
#